data_AF-A0A2V8EHV3-F1
#
_entry.id   AF-A0A2V8EHV3-F1
#
_cell.length_a   1.000
_cell.length_b   1.000
_cell.length_c   1.000
_cell.angle_alpha   90.00
_cell.angle_beta   90.00
_cell.angle_gamma   90.00
#
_symmetry.space_group_name_H-M   'P 1'
#
loop_
_entity.id
_entity.type
_entity.pdbx_description
1 polymer ?
#
loop_
_entity_poly.entity_id
_entity_poly.type
_entity_poly.pdbx_seq_one_letter_code
_entity_poly.pdbx_strand_id
1 'polypeptide(L)'
;GSDPSAWLPVHPPPFVHSIVRIELSASRPTSLQLFWSIEAVPHPCEEQSTTVGFPKGRHIGWAEIPAAAQAGRIRLDPSYTTGDYILHSLEIRCESNSTSRSPRGLAKLVPRLLMPSPELPMAERFNRARMVLNDMVSDPGNFTPLRAVEIARSHTGIVLRSLDRDPQVHLAALDARGRPMIARLEATSSIETTAQLFWATRRRTYCEEQSALVSLARGHNVGYIAIPRGAVGRFRFDPATAAGEITLHSLEIRAEG
;
A
#
# COMPACT_ATOMS: atom_id res chain seq x y z
N GLY A 1 -13.54 -4.23 -26.62
CA GLY A 1 -13.63 -2.86 -26.06
C GLY A 1 -12.32 -2.57 -25.40
N SER A 2 -11.81 -1.34 -25.44
CA SER A 2 -10.63 -0.96 -24.67
C SER A 2 -10.92 -1.11 -23.18
N ASP A 3 -9.93 -1.55 -22.40
CA ASP A 3 -10.04 -1.59 -20.95
C ASP A 3 -10.38 -0.18 -20.41
N PRO A 4 -11.31 -0.08 -19.46
CA PRO A 4 -11.68 1.20 -18.88
C PRO A 4 -10.43 1.84 -18.26
N SER A 5 -10.13 3.06 -18.68
CA SER A 5 -8.97 3.81 -18.20
C SER A 5 -9.30 5.30 -18.12
N ALA A 6 -8.65 5.99 -17.19
CA ALA A 6 -8.75 7.43 -17.00
C ALA A 6 -7.36 8.05 -16.93
N TRP A 7 -7.13 9.10 -17.70
CA TRP A 7 -5.86 9.83 -17.65
C TRP A 7 -6.00 11.02 -16.72
N LEU A 8 -5.09 11.11 -15.75
CA LEU A 8 -5.01 12.28 -14.88
C LEU A 8 -4.54 13.48 -15.70
N PRO A 9 -5.11 14.68 -15.48
CA PRO A 9 -4.71 15.88 -16.21
C PRO A 9 -3.31 16.41 -15.79
N VAL A 10 -2.67 15.74 -14.82
CA VAL A 10 -1.45 16.17 -14.16
C VAL A 10 -0.30 15.21 -14.44
N HIS A 11 0.91 15.78 -14.44
CA HIS A 11 2.17 15.09 -14.68
C HIS A 11 3.04 15.25 -13.42
N PRO A 12 3.53 14.15 -12.82
CA PRO A 12 4.55 14.27 -11.78
C PRO A 12 5.80 14.97 -12.35
N PRO A 13 6.50 15.79 -11.56
CA PRO A 13 7.77 16.35 -11.97
C PRO A 13 8.78 15.23 -12.28
N PRO A 14 9.62 15.39 -13.31
CA PRO A 14 10.65 14.41 -13.62
C PRO A 14 11.66 14.33 -12.47
N PHE A 15 12.14 13.11 -12.22
CA PHE A 15 13.13 12.76 -11.19
C PHE A 15 12.72 13.10 -9.76
N VAL A 16 11.41 13.22 -9.50
CA VAL A 16 10.87 13.44 -8.16
C VAL A 16 10.03 12.25 -7.73
N HIS A 17 10.37 11.70 -6.56
CA HIS A 17 9.56 10.68 -5.93
C HIS A 17 8.20 11.30 -5.57
N SER A 18 7.12 10.63 -5.96
CA SER A 18 5.77 11.14 -5.81
C SER A 18 4.89 10.15 -5.04
N ILE A 19 4.09 10.68 -4.12
CA ILE A 19 3.09 9.91 -3.36
C ILE A 19 1.72 10.30 -3.89
N VAL A 20 0.93 9.32 -4.29
CA VAL A 20 -0.46 9.50 -4.70
C VAL A 20 -1.38 9.10 -3.55
N ARG A 21 -2.13 10.06 -3.01
CA ARG A 21 -3.23 9.81 -2.08
C ARG A 21 -4.51 9.66 -2.88
N ILE A 22 -5.26 8.59 -2.64
CA ILE A 22 -6.46 8.26 -3.39
C ILE A 22 -7.57 7.98 -2.40
N GLU A 23 -8.67 8.70 -2.49
CA GLU A 23 -9.85 8.45 -1.68
C GLU A 23 -10.98 7.90 -2.54
N LEU A 24 -11.34 6.65 -2.33
CA LEU A 24 -12.26 5.90 -3.18
C LEU A 24 -13.38 5.32 -2.34
N SER A 25 -14.61 5.37 -2.85
CA SER A 25 -15.69 4.48 -2.41
C SER A 25 -15.91 3.36 -3.40
N ALA A 26 -15.89 2.13 -2.91
CA ALA A 26 -16.16 0.93 -3.70
C ALA A 26 -17.33 0.13 -3.12
N SER A 27 -18.21 -0.37 -3.98
CA SER A 27 -19.35 -1.23 -3.58
C SER A 27 -18.94 -2.64 -3.16
N ARG A 28 -17.73 -3.05 -3.57
CA ARG A 28 -17.07 -4.34 -3.31
C ARG A 28 -15.55 -4.11 -3.26
N PRO A 29 -14.76 -5.03 -2.67
CA PRO A 29 -13.31 -4.94 -2.75
C PRO A 29 -12.86 -4.85 -4.22
N THR A 30 -11.93 -3.94 -4.50
CA THR A 30 -11.42 -3.66 -5.84
C THR A 30 -9.97 -3.24 -5.76
N SER A 31 -9.32 -3.11 -6.91
CA SER A 31 -8.02 -2.47 -7.03
C SER A 31 -8.08 -1.33 -8.04
N LEU A 32 -7.15 -0.39 -7.91
CA LEU A 32 -6.88 0.67 -8.88
C LEU A 32 -5.41 0.58 -9.26
N GLN A 33 -5.14 0.36 -10.53
CA GLN A 33 -3.77 0.34 -11.04
C GLN A 33 -3.42 1.74 -11.57
N LEU A 34 -2.25 2.22 -11.16
CA LEU A 34 -1.70 3.49 -11.58
C LEU A 34 -0.52 3.19 -12.48
N PHE A 35 -0.56 3.66 -13.71
CA PHE A 35 0.54 3.60 -14.65
C PHE A 35 1.19 4.98 -14.75
N TRP A 36 2.52 4.98 -14.77
CA TRP A 36 3.31 6.12 -15.18
C TRP A 36 4.11 5.76 -16.44
N SER A 37 4.75 6.76 -17.04
CA SER A 37 5.58 6.55 -18.23
C SER A 37 6.86 7.35 -18.06
N ILE A 38 7.97 6.80 -18.53
CA ILE A 38 9.28 7.47 -18.46
C ILE A 38 9.81 7.70 -19.88
N GLU A 39 10.80 8.57 -20.05
CA GLU A 39 11.32 8.92 -21.39
C GLU A 39 11.78 7.69 -22.18
N ALA A 40 12.39 6.71 -21.50
CA ALA A 40 12.85 5.47 -22.11
C ALA A 40 11.70 4.53 -22.54
N VAL A 41 10.54 4.61 -21.87
CA VAL A 41 9.35 3.80 -22.15
C VAL A 41 8.13 4.72 -22.05
N PRO A 42 7.81 5.49 -23.10
CA PRO A 42 6.83 6.56 -23.07
C PRO A 42 5.39 6.05 -23.28
N HIS A 43 5.07 4.89 -22.71
CA HIS A 43 3.74 4.30 -22.75
C HIS A 43 3.45 3.54 -21.44
N PRO A 44 2.16 3.41 -21.03
CA PRO A 44 1.79 2.55 -19.91
C PRO A 44 2.29 1.12 -20.13
N CYS A 45 2.92 0.55 -19.10
CA CYS A 45 3.29 -0.86 -19.07
C CYS A 45 3.28 -1.38 -17.63
N GLU A 46 3.12 -2.69 -17.46
CA GLU A 46 3.03 -3.34 -16.14
C GLU A 46 4.26 -3.04 -15.26
N GLU A 47 5.45 -3.00 -15.86
CA GLU A 47 6.72 -2.68 -15.18
C GLU A 47 6.76 -1.23 -14.64
N GLN A 48 5.87 -0.37 -15.12
CA GLN A 48 5.74 1.04 -14.73
C GLN A 48 4.35 1.31 -14.14
N SER A 49 3.93 0.38 -13.29
CA SER A 49 2.65 0.45 -12.62
C SER A 49 2.73 0.08 -11.15
N THR A 50 1.76 0.56 -10.40
CA THR A 50 1.51 0.11 -9.03
C THR A 50 0.02 -0.04 -8.83
N THR A 51 -0.37 -1.05 -8.07
CA THR A 51 -1.78 -1.33 -7.80
C THR A 51 -2.11 -1.03 -6.35
N VAL A 52 -3.21 -0.33 -6.13
CA VAL A 52 -3.72 0.02 -4.80
C VAL A 52 -5.05 -0.69 -4.59
N GLY A 53 -5.13 -1.51 -3.54
CA GLY A 53 -6.38 -2.16 -3.16
C GLY A 53 -7.31 -1.24 -2.37
N PHE A 54 -8.61 -1.32 -2.63
CA PHE A 54 -9.67 -0.64 -1.88
C PHE A 54 -10.70 -1.64 -1.37
N PRO A 55 -10.94 -1.73 -0.05
CA PRO A 55 -12.01 -2.57 0.48
C PRO A 55 -13.38 -2.01 0.09
N LYS A 56 -14.44 -2.76 0.40
CA LYS A 56 -15.80 -2.22 0.32
C LYS A 56 -15.95 -1.02 1.26
N GLY A 57 -16.64 0.02 0.80
CA GLY A 57 -16.84 1.27 1.55
C GLY A 57 -15.90 2.38 1.09
N ARG A 58 -15.77 3.44 1.90
CA ARG A 58 -14.95 4.62 1.61
C ARG A 58 -13.61 4.51 2.31
N HIS A 59 -12.53 4.55 1.54
CA HIS A 59 -11.17 4.33 2.03
C HIS A 59 -10.17 5.28 1.38
N ILE A 60 -9.05 5.47 2.07
CA ILE A 60 -7.89 6.20 1.57
C ILE A 60 -6.78 5.20 1.29
N GLY A 61 -6.36 5.12 0.03
CA GLY A 61 -5.22 4.35 -0.44
C GLY A 61 -4.05 5.26 -0.78
N TRP A 62 -2.86 4.67 -0.79
CA TRP A 62 -1.61 5.37 -1.09
C TRP A 62 -0.81 4.56 -2.11
N ALA A 63 -0.28 5.25 -3.11
CA ALA A 63 0.64 4.70 -4.11
C ALA A 63 1.93 5.51 -4.14
N GLU A 64 3.02 4.85 -4.46
CA GLU A 64 4.32 5.48 -4.71
C GLU A 64 4.62 5.44 -6.21
N ILE A 65 5.08 6.56 -6.74
CA ILE A 65 5.61 6.67 -8.09
C ILE A 65 7.11 6.99 -7.95
N PRO A 66 7.99 6.13 -8.46
CA PRO A 66 9.42 6.29 -8.28
C PRO A 66 9.94 7.56 -8.97
N ALA A 67 11.03 8.11 -8.41
CA ALA A 67 11.77 9.20 -9.05
C ALA A 67 12.38 8.69 -10.36
N ALA A 68 11.79 9.09 -11.48
CA ALA A 68 12.21 8.68 -12.82
C ALA A 68 12.04 9.82 -13.82
N ALA A 69 12.62 9.70 -15.02
CA ALA A 69 12.45 10.66 -16.10
C ALA A 69 11.01 10.64 -16.64
N GLN A 70 10.05 11.15 -15.88
CA GLN A 70 8.62 11.06 -16.18
C GLN A 70 8.30 11.72 -17.53
N ALA A 71 7.62 10.99 -18.42
CA ALA A 71 7.35 11.39 -19.80
C ALA A 71 5.87 11.40 -20.16
N GLY A 72 4.97 11.50 -19.19
CA GLY A 72 3.56 11.35 -19.47
C GLY A 72 2.64 11.65 -18.31
N ARG A 73 1.33 11.61 -18.61
CA ARG A 73 0.27 11.67 -17.62
C ARG A 73 0.24 10.35 -16.86
N ILE A 74 -0.27 10.38 -15.63
CA ILE A 74 -0.61 9.13 -14.95
C ILE A 74 -1.91 8.60 -15.56
N ARG A 75 -1.93 7.30 -15.86
CA ARG A 75 -3.14 6.57 -16.23
C ARG A 75 -3.63 5.78 -15.03
N LEU A 76 -4.94 5.83 -14.80
CA LEU A 76 -5.65 5.09 -13.78
C LEU A 76 -6.52 4.04 -14.46
N ASP A 77 -6.33 2.80 -14.05
CA ASP A 77 -7.11 1.67 -14.51
C ASP A 77 -7.89 1.10 -13.34
N PRO A 78 -9.22 1.31 -13.27
CA PRO A 78 -10.05 0.57 -12.34
C PRO A 78 -9.95 -0.93 -12.64
N SER A 79 -9.90 -1.77 -11.60
CA SER A 79 -9.75 -3.22 -11.76
C SER A 79 -10.77 -3.83 -12.73
N TYR A 80 -10.49 -5.07 -13.15
CA TYR A 80 -11.38 -5.92 -13.93
C TYR A 80 -12.72 -6.25 -13.25
N THR A 81 -12.94 -5.80 -12.01
CA THR A 81 -14.18 -6.03 -11.30
C THR A 81 -15.24 -5.03 -11.75
N THR A 82 -16.34 -5.51 -12.33
CA THR A 82 -17.47 -4.64 -12.71
C THR A 82 -18.09 -3.99 -11.48
N GLY A 83 -18.31 -2.67 -11.50
CA GLY A 83 -19.04 -1.95 -10.45
C GLY A 83 -18.85 -0.44 -10.50
N ASP A 84 -19.65 0.27 -9.70
CA ASP A 84 -19.52 1.71 -9.53
C ASP A 84 -18.47 2.03 -8.46
N TYR A 85 -17.60 2.98 -8.81
CA TYR A 85 -16.54 3.50 -7.96
C TYR A 85 -16.64 5.02 -7.91
N ILE A 86 -16.58 5.60 -6.72
CA ILE A 86 -16.60 7.05 -6.54
C ILE A 86 -15.22 7.50 -6.08
N LEU A 87 -14.48 8.16 -6.97
CA LEU A 87 -13.24 8.85 -6.61
C LEU A 87 -13.58 10.19 -5.97
N HIS A 88 -13.41 10.29 -4.65
CA HIS A 88 -13.71 11.51 -3.88
C HIS A 88 -12.58 12.53 -3.97
N SER A 89 -11.34 12.05 -3.84
CA SER A 89 -10.16 12.90 -3.94
C SER A 89 -8.98 12.11 -4.50
N LEU A 90 -8.12 12.81 -5.25
CA LEU A 90 -6.84 12.31 -5.70
C LEU A 90 -5.82 13.43 -5.59
N GLU A 91 -4.77 13.21 -4.81
CA GLU A 91 -3.69 14.16 -4.61
C GLU A 91 -2.37 13.52 -5.00
N ILE A 92 -1.54 14.24 -5.74
CA ILE A 92 -0.16 13.85 -5.99
C ILE A 92 0.73 14.82 -5.21
N ARG A 93 1.54 14.25 -4.33
CA ARG A 93 2.51 14.99 -3.52
C ARG A 93 3.89 14.64 -4.02
N CYS A 94 4.68 15.66 -4.31
CA CYS A 94 6.03 15.50 -4.83
C CYS A 94 7.00 16.00 -3.75
N GLU A 95 8.10 15.30 -3.52
CA GLU A 95 9.14 15.81 -2.63
C GLU A 95 9.69 17.13 -3.17
N SER A 96 9.65 18.17 -2.33
CA SER A 96 10.21 19.46 -2.69
C SER A 96 11.74 19.39 -2.55
N ASN A 97 12.46 19.26 -3.66
CA ASN A 97 13.89 19.57 -3.68
C ASN A 97 14.09 21.07 -3.40
N SER A 98 14.14 21.44 -2.13
CA SER A 98 14.56 22.78 -1.70
C SER A 98 16.08 22.90 -1.76
N THR A 99 16.62 22.76 -2.96
CA THR A 99 17.96 23.24 -3.33
C THR A 99 17.86 24.07 -4.60
N SER A 100 17.03 25.11 -4.59
CA SER A 100 17.26 26.27 -5.45
C SER A 100 17.69 27.44 -4.57
N ARG A 101 18.94 27.88 -4.74
CA ARG A 101 19.39 29.18 -4.27
C ARG A 101 18.50 30.23 -4.95
N SER A 102 17.59 30.84 -4.19
CA SER A 102 16.93 32.06 -4.64
C SER A 102 17.97 33.18 -4.74
N PRO A 103 18.06 33.92 -5.86
CA PRO A 103 18.72 35.20 -5.88
C PRO A 103 17.91 36.17 -5.02
N ARG A 104 18.61 36.87 -4.13
CA ARG A 104 18.09 37.93 -3.26
C ARG A 104 17.13 38.85 -4.01
N GLY A 105 15.93 39.03 -3.46
CA GLY A 105 15.10 40.21 -3.75
C GLY A 105 13.63 39.92 -4.03
N LEU A 106 12.83 40.03 -2.96
CA LEU A 106 11.43 40.50 -2.89
C LEU A 106 10.63 39.68 -1.88
N ALA A 107 10.89 39.94 -0.60
CA ALA A 107 9.93 39.66 0.45
C ALA A 107 8.71 40.58 0.24
N LYS A 108 7.65 40.07 -0.36
CA LYS A 108 6.30 40.60 -0.19
C LYS A 108 5.41 39.50 0.37
N LEU A 109 5.10 39.65 1.65
CA LEU A 109 3.89 39.22 2.35
C LEU A 109 2.95 38.32 1.54
N VAL A 110 3.14 37.01 1.65
CA VAL A 110 2.05 36.05 1.49
C VAL A 110 1.77 35.50 2.90
N PRO A 111 0.51 35.50 3.37
CA PRO A 111 0.18 34.92 4.66
C PRO A 111 0.72 33.50 4.71
N ARG A 112 1.46 33.16 5.77
CA ARG A 112 1.83 31.78 6.08
C ARG A 112 0.53 30.99 6.32
N LEU A 113 -0.08 30.49 5.24
CA LEU A 113 -0.86 29.28 5.30
C LEU A 113 0.05 28.26 5.96
N LEU A 114 -0.33 27.78 7.15
CA LEU A 114 0.26 26.61 7.78
C LEU A 114 0.13 25.47 6.78
N MET A 115 1.12 25.34 5.91
CA MET A 115 1.28 24.21 5.02
C MET A 115 1.61 23.02 5.93
N PRO A 116 0.77 21.96 5.96
CA PRO A 116 1.16 20.73 6.62
C PRO A 116 2.46 20.25 5.96
N SER A 117 3.44 19.87 6.78
CA SER A 117 4.72 19.34 6.32
C SER A 117 4.47 18.19 5.35
N PRO A 118 5.22 18.09 4.23
CA PRO A 118 5.07 16.95 3.32
C PRO A 118 5.29 15.65 4.11
N GLU A 119 4.29 14.77 4.08
CA GLU A 119 4.41 13.43 4.66
C GLU A 119 5.45 12.66 3.83
N LEU A 120 6.46 12.10 4.50
CA LEU A 120 7.53 11.33 3.87
C LEU A 120 6.97 10.06 3.17
N PRO A 121 7.67 9.52 2.14
CA PRO A 121 7.35 8.23 1.53
C PRO A 121 7.24 7.11 2.55
N MET A 122 6.39 6.11 2.30
CA MET A 122 6.11 5.06 3.28
C MET A 122 7.35 4.22 3.57
N ALA A 123 8.16 3.92 2.54
CA ALA A 123 9.43 3.25 2.69
C ALA A 123 10.40 4.05 3.59
N GLU A 124 10.45 5.37 3.44
CA GLU A 124 11.31 6.22 4.26
C GLU A 124 10.79 6.34 5.70
N ARG A 125 9.48 6.49 5.87
CA ARG A 125 8.83 6.45 7.19
C ARG A 125 9.11 5.12 7.89
N PHE A 126 9.04 4.00 7.17
CA PHE A 126 9.36 2.68 7.70
C PHE A 126 10.84 2.56 8.12
N ASN A 127 11.76 3.12 7.33
CA ASN A 127 13.19 3.14 7.67
C ASN A 127 13.50 4.00 8.91
N ARG A 128 12.75 5.08 9.12
CA ARG A 128 12.85 5.94 10.32
C ARG A 128 12.07 5.38 11.52
N ALA A 129 11.09 4.52 11.28
CA ALA A 129 10.25 3.93 12.32
C ALA A 129 11.06 2.98 13.22
N ARG A 130 10.77 3.03 14.52
CA ARG A 130 11.39 2.15 15.49
C ARG A 130 10.83 0.74 15.34
N MET A 131 11.72 -0.24 15.25
CA MET A 131 11.34 -1.65 15.19
C MET A 131 10.52 -2.05 16.43
N VAL A 132 9.33 -2.61 16.20
CA VAL A 132 8.44 -3.16 17.24
C VAL A 132 8.43 -4.67 17.17
N LEU A 133 8.45 -5.21 15.96
CA LEU A 133 8.59 -6.63 15.70
C LEU A 133 9.50 -6.83 14.50
N ASN A 134 10.52 -7.65 14.70
CA ASN A 134 11.42 -8.06 13.64
C ASN A 134 10.94 -9.39 13.07
N ASP A 135 10.67 -9.38 11.77
CA ASP A 135 10.48 -10.56 10.92
C ASP A 135 9.60 -11.70 11.47
N MET A 136 8.28 -11.61 11.27
CA MET A 136 7.37 -12.69 11.66
C MET A 136 7.63 -14.00 10.93
N VAL A 137 8.19 -13.97 9.72
CA VAL A 137 8.30 -15.18 8.90
C VAL A 137 9.48 -16.08 9.26
N SER A 138 10.29 -15.67 10.24
CA SER A 138 11.31 -16.50 10.87
C SER A 138 10.74 -17.76 11.57
N ASP A 139 9.49 -17.70 12.04
CA ASP A 139 8.80 -18.79 12.73
C ASP A 139 7.34 -18.96 12.23
N PRO A 140 6.99 -20.12 11.62
CA PRO A 140 5.61 -20.46 11.29
C PRO A 140 4.63 -20.37 12.46
N GLY A 141 5.10 -20.55 13.71
CA GLY A 141 4.29 -20.38 14.92
C GLY A 141 3.71 -18.98 15.10
N ASN A 142 4.26 -17.97 14.40
CA ASN A 142 3.69 -16.62 14.38
C ASN A 142 2.40 -16.51 13.54
N PHE A 143 2.00 -17.57 12.85
CA PHE A 143 0.85 -17.62 11.97
C PHE A 143 -0.11 -18.73 12.42
N THR A 144 -1.27 -18.34 12.92
CA THR A 144 -2.34 -19.28 13.30
C THR A 144 -3.39 -19.32 12.18
N PRO A 145 -3.56 -20.45 11.47
CA PRO A 145 -4.54 -20.53 10.39
C PRO A 145 -5.95 -20.45 10.97
N LEU A 146 -6.82 -19.64 10.35
CA LEU A 146 -8.23 -19.51 10.75
C LEU A 146 -9.17 -20.14 9.75
N ARG A 147 -8.96 -19.86 8.46
CA ARG A 147 -9.87 -20.28 7.39
C ARG A 147 -9.13 -20.47 6.09
N ALA A 148 -9.42 -21.57 5.40
CA ALA A 148 -9.05 -21.85 4.01
C ALA A 148 -7.59 -21.53 3.67
N VAL A 149 -6.68 -21.77 4.61
CA VAL A 149 -5.25 -21.49 4.45
C VAL A 149 -4.43 -22.61 5.07
N GLU A 150 -3.49 -23.15 4.30
CA GLU A 150 -2.43 -24.01 4.81
C GLU A 150 -1.15 -23.19 4.97
N ILE A 151 -0.39 -23.50 6.02
CA ILE A 151 0.85 -22.80 6.35
C ILE A 151 1.98 -23.82 6.32
N ALA A 152 3.00 -23.53 5.52
CA ALA A 152 4.19 -24.35 5.45
C ALA A 152 5.45 -23.49 5.51
N ARG A 153 6.55 -24.08 5.99
CA ARG A 153 7.86 -23.45 5.95
C ARG A 153 8.54 -23.77 4.61
N SER A 154 9.16 -22.79 3.98
CA SER A 154 10.07 -23.00 2.85
C SER A 154 11.49 -22.52 3.21
N HIS A 155 12.42 -22.73 2.29
CA HIS A 155 13.81 -22.26 2.43
C HIS A 155 13.94 -20.74 2.35
N THR A 156 12.94 -20.05 1.78
CA THR A 156 12.96 -18.62 1.50
C THR A 156 11.90 -17.83 2.27
N GLY A 157 11.11 -18.48 3.14
CA GLY A 157 10.07 -17.84 3.92
C GLY A 157 8.96 -18.77 4.39
N ILE A 158 7.77 -18.21 4.58
CA ILE A 158 6.55 -18.95 4.92
C ILE A 158 5.63 -18.99 3.72
N VAL A 159 5.17 -20.18 3.37
CA VAL A 159 4.19 -20.41 2.31
C VAL A 159 2.80 -20.39 2.92
N LEU A 160 1.97 -19.46 2.45
CA LEU A 160 0.55 -19.39 2.71
C LEU A 160 -0.18 -19.88 1.46
N ARG A 161 -0.81 -21.06 1.56
CA ARG A 161 -1.62 -21.62 0.48
C ARG A 161 -3.09 -21.37 0.75
N SER A 162 -3.67 -20.46 -0.01
CA SER A 162 -5.10 -20.14 0.00
C SER A 162 -5.86 -21.23 -0.76
N LEU A 163 -6.73 -21.94 -0.07
CA LEU A 163 -7.49 -23.08 -0.63
C LEU A 163 -8.77 -22.64 -1.35
N ASP A 164 -9.31 -21.48 -0.98
CA ASP A 164 -10.53 -20.90 -1.55
C ASP A 164 -10.49 -19.36 -1.41
N ARG A 165 -11.60 -18.70 -1.71
CA ARG A 165 -11.86 -17.29 -1.45
C ARG A 165 -11.95 -17.06 0.06
N ASP A 166 -11.44 -15.90 0.51
CA ASP A 166 -11.43 -15.47 1.92
C ASP A 166 -10.57 -16.37 2.86
N PRO A 167 -9.29 -16.63 2.50
CA PRO A 167 -8.30 -17.24 3.39
C PRO A 167 -7.95 -16.27 4.53
N GLN A 168 -7.79 -16.77 5.75
CA GLN A 168 -7.56 -15.92 6.93
C GLN A 168 -6.52 -16.55 7.86
N VAL A 169 -5.59 -15.72 8.33
CA VAL A 169 -4.53 -16.09 9.27
C VAL A 169 -4.48 -15.07 10.40
N HIS A 170 -4.38 -15.53 11.66
CA HIS A 170 -3.97 -14.66 12.76
C HIS A 170 -2.46 -14.54 12.83
N LEU A 171 -2.00 -13.32 13.03
CA LEU A 171 -0.60 -13.05 13.34
C LEU A 171 -0.39 -13.07 14.85
N ALA A 172 0.83 -13.39 15.28
CA ALA A 172 1.24 -13.27 16.67
C ALA A 172 0.90 -11.87 17.22
N ALA A 173 0.46 -11.83 18.48
CA ALA A 173 0.10 -10.58 19.13
C ALA A 173 1.36 -9.73 19.41
N LEU A 174 1.24 -8.42 19.21
CA LEU A 174 2.32 -7.44 19.32
C LEU A 174 2.03 -6.40 20.38
N ASP A 175 3.07 -5.86 21.01
CA ASP A 175 2.93 -4.70 21.89
C ASP A 175 2.90 -3.39 21.08
N ALA A 176 1.73 -3.09 20.51
CA ALA A 176 1.54 -1.87 19.71
C ALA A 176 1.55 -0.58 20.54
N ARG A 177 1.22 -0.65 21.84
CA ARG A 177 0.99 0.51 22.75
C ARG A 177 0.08 1.61 22.16
N GLY A 178 -0.75 1.28 21.17
CA GLY A 178 -1.60 2.22 20.47
C GLY A 178 -0.86 3.27 19.63
N ARG A 179 0.43 3.07 19.30
CA ARG A 179 1.19 3.96 18.42
C ARG A 179 0.81 3.74 16.95
N PRO A 180 0.94 4.76 16.07
CA PRO A 180 0.93 4.53 14.63
C PRO A 180 2.09 3.59 14.26
N MET A 181 1.86 2.72 13.29
CA MET A 181 2.83 1.72 12.84
C MET A 181 2.82 1.62 11.32
N ILE A 182 3.90 1.07 10.76
CA ILE A 182 3.99 0.71 9.35
C ILE A 182 4.37 -0.76 9.29
N ALA A 183 3.59 -1.54 8.55
CA ALA A 183 3.94 -2.89 8.18
C ALA A 183 4.61 -2.90 6.79
N ARG A 184 5.69 -3.66 6.64
CA ARG A 184 6.32 -3.96 5.35
C ARG A 184 6.06 -5.43 5.04
N LEU A 185 5.47 -5.67 3.88
CA LEU A 185 5.21 -7.00 3.33
C LEU A 185 6.15 -7.21 2.15
N GLU A 186 6.96 -8.27 2.20
CA GLU A 186 7.73 -8.75 1.05
C GLU A 186 7.30 -10.18 0.75
N ALA A 187 6.84 -10.41 -0.48
CA ALA A 187 6.21 -11.68 -0.83
C ALA A 187 6.37 -12.01 -2.31
N THR A 188 6.42 -13.30 -2.62
CA THR A 188 6.25 -13.83 -3.98
C THR A 188 4.87 -14.46 -4.11
N SER A 189 4.07 -14.00 -5.08
CA SER A 189 2.72 -14.54 -5.33
C SER A 189 2.67 -15.34 -6.63
N SER A 190 2.02 -16.51 -6.62
CA SER A 190 1.79 -17.33 -7.83
C SER A 190 0.64 -16.79 -8.70
N ILE A 191 -0.20 -15.94 -8.13
CA ILE A 191 -1.37 -15.34 -8.76
C ILE A 191 -1.34 -13.82 -8.61
N GLU A 192 -2.04 -13.12 -9.48
CA GLU A 192 -2.41 -11.74 -9.20
C GLU A 192 -3.54 -11.75 -8.18
N THR A 193 -3.36 -11.03 -7.06
CA THR A 193 -4.34 -11.01 -5.98
C THR A 193 -4.23 -9.75 -5.13
N THR A 194 -5.06 -9.66 -4.10
CA THR A 194 -4.96 -8.61 -3.08
C THR A 194 -4.90 -9.27 -1.71
N ALA A 195 -3.87 -8.93 -0.94
CA ALA A 195 -3.76 -9.28 0.45
C ALA A 195 -4.37 -8.18 1.32
N GLN A 196 -4.92 -8.51 2.48
CA GLN A 196 -5.51 -7.56 3.41
C GLN A 196 -4.96 -7.76 4.81
N LEU A 197 -4.56 -6.67 5.45
CA LEU A 197 -4.18 -6.66 6.85
C LEU A 197 -5.25 -5.94 7.66
N PHE A 198 -5.84 -6.65 8.61
CA PHE A 198 -6.78 -6.11 9.58
C PHE A 198 -6.08 -5.91 10.92
N TRP A 199 -6.50 -4.88 11.67
CA TRP A 199 -6.03 -4.62 13.02
C TRP A 199 -7.19 -4.45 13.99
N ALA A 200 -7.03 -4.99 15.19
CA ALA A 200 -7.97 -4.76 16.27
C ALA A 200 -7.74 -3.40 16.92
N THR A 201 -8.83 -2.83 17.43
CA THR A 201 -8.82 -1.66 18.32
C THR A 201 -9.44 -2.03 19.66
N ARG A 202 -9.39 -1.13 20.65
CA ARG A 202 -10.08 -1.36 21.93
C ARG A 202 -11.61 -1.49 21.80
N ARG A 203 -12.18 -0.95 20.72
CA ARG A 203 -13.64 -0.86 20.51
C ARG A 203 -14.19 -1.96 19.61
N ARG A 204 -13.37 -2.50 18.69
CA ARG A 204 -13.77 -3.48 17.67
C ARG A 204 -12.62 -4.43 17.36
N THR A 205 -12.96 -5.70 17.13
CA THR A 205 -12.02 -6.79 16.90
C THR A 205 -11.44 -6.77 15.49
N TYR A 206 -12.25 -6.92 14.44
CA TYR A 206 -11.83 -6.74 13.05
C TYR A 206 -13.04 -6.24 12.24
N CYS A 207 -12.86 -5.21 11.42
CA CYS A 207 -13.86 -4.76 10.45
C CYS A 207 -13.16 -4.15 9.23
N GLU A 208 -13.89 -4.01 8.13
CA GLU A 208 -13.35 -3.49 6.86
C GLU A 208 -12.74 -2.09 7.01
N GLU A 209 -13.33 -1.24 7.86
CA GLU A 209 -12.81 0.10 8.15
C GLU A 209 -11.51 0.09 8.98
N GLN A 210 -11.11 -1.07 9.49
CA GLN A 210 -9.90 -1.32 10.28
C GLN A 210 -8.97 -2.28 9.54
N SER A 211 -8.82 -2.02 8.24
CA SER A 211 -8.00 -2.82 7.36
C SER A 211 -7.32 -1.97 6.29
N ALA A 212 -6.30 -2.54 5.69
CA ALA A 212 -5.68 -2.00 4.50
C ALA A 212 -5.30 -3.15 3.56
N LEU A 213 -5.36 -2.87 2.27
CA LEU A 213 -5.06 -3.83 1.22
C LEU A 213 -3.69 -3.56 0.62
N VAL A 214 -3.03 -4.63 0.17
CA VAL A 214 -1.83 -4.61 -0.66
C VAL A 214 -2.11 -5.46 -1.87
N SER A 215 -2.03 -4.87 -3.05
CA SER A 215 -2.12 -5.63 -4.29
C SER A 215 -0.82 -6.37 -4.53
N LEU A 216 -0.92 -7.63 -4.95
CA LEU A 216 0.20 -8.50 -5.22
C LEU A 216 0.11 -8.93 -6.69
N ALA A 217 1.05 -8.48 -7.50
CA ALA A 217 1.26 -9.00 -8.84
C ALA A 217 1.77 -10.45 -8.76
N ARG A 218 1.65 -11.21 -9.86
CA ARG A 218 2.38 -12.48 -9.97
C ARG A 218 3.88 -12.21 -9.94
N GLY A 219 4.63 -12.95 -9.13
CA GLY A 219 6.05 -12.74 -8.91
C GLY A 219 6.35 -12.02 -7.60
N HIS A 220 7.50 -11.34 -7.53
CA HIS A 220 7.99 -10.68 -6.31
C HIS A 220 7.30 -9.32 -6.10
N ASN A 221 6.95 -9.03 -4.85
CA ASN A 221 6.24 -7.83 -4.43
C ASN A 221 6.83 -7.29 -3.13
N VAL A 222 6.87 -5.96 -3.02
CA VAL A 222 7.11 -5.24 -1.76
C VAL A 222 6.00 -4.23 -1.58
N GLY A 223 5.29 -4.31 -0.46
CA GLY A 223 4.19 -3.41 -0.12
C GLY A 223 4.33 -2.86 1.30
N TYR A 224 3.75 -1.69 1.52
CA TYR A 224 3.72 -1.05 2.83
C TYR A 224 2.29 -0.73 3.25
N ILE A 225 1.98 -0.94 4.52
CA ILE A 225 0.67 -0.70 5.11
C ILE A 225 0.83 0.25 6.30
N ALA A 226 0.21 1.42 6.22
CA ALA A 226 0.08 2.30 7.37
C ALA A 226 -1.02 1.78 8.31
N ILE A 227 -0.65 1.54 9.57
CA ILE A 227 -1.55 1.15 10.64
C ILE A 227 -1.78 2.37 11.53
N PRO A 228 -3.01 2.89 11.63
CA PRO A 228 -3.29 4.11 12.37
C PRO A 228 -3.12 3.94 13.87
N ARG A 229 -3.02 5.08 14.57
CA ARG A 229 -3.02 5.12 16.03
C ARG A 229 -4.25 4.40 16.59
N GLY A 230 -4.07 3.65 17.68
CA GLY A 230 -5.15 2.97 18.40
C GLY A 230 -5.31 1.47 18.10
N ALA A 231 -4.49 0.92 17.19
CA ALA A 231 -4.34 -0.52 17.06
C ALA A 231 -3.81 -1.15 18.37
N VAL A 232 -4.40 -2.28 18.78
CA VAL A 232 -4.04 -2.98 20.04
C VAL A 232 -3.11 -4.17 19.82
N GLY A 233 -2.46 -4.24 18.65
CA GLY A 233 -1.44 -5.24 18.36
C GLY A 233 -1.97 -6.65 18.09
N ARG A 234 -3.26 -6.80 17.77
CA ARG A 234 -3.82 -8.06 17.25
C ARG A 234 -4.15 -7.85 15.78
N PHE A 235 -3.63 -8.73 14.94
CA PHE A 235 -3.73 -8.60 13.49
C PHE A 235 -4.29 -9.88 12.88
N ARG A 236 -5.07 -9.69 11.81
CA ARG A 236 -5.49 -10.76 10.91
C ARG A 236 -4.96 -10.42 9.52
N PHE A 237 -4.31 -11.39 8.89
CA PHE A 237 -3.82 -11.28 7.53
C PHE A 237 -4.62 -12.22 6.64
N ASP A 238 -5.21 -11.65 5.61
CA ASP A 238 -5.96 -12.38 4.59
C ASP A 238 -5.08 -12.38 3.34
N PRO A 239 -4.38 -13.49 3.03
CA PRO A 239 -3.29 -13.46 2.06
C PRO A 239 -3.74 -13.22 0.62
N ALA A 240 -4.95 -13.62 0.25
CA ALA A 240 -5.42 -13.53 -1.13
C ALA A 240 -6.95 -13.40 -1.22
N THR A 241 -7.46 -12.93 -2.35
CA THR A 241 -8.89 -12.93 -2.68
C THR A 241 -9.34 -14.19 -3.43
N ALA A 242 -8.39 -15.04 -3.84
CA ALA A 242 -8.62 -16.26 -4.61
C ALA A 242 -7.68 -17.39 -4.16
N ALA A 243 -7.97 -18.62 -4.58
CA ALA A 243 -7.10 -19.77 -4.35
C ALA A 243 -5.76 -19.59 -5.07
N GLY A 244 -4.67 -19.86 -4.36
CA GLY A 244 -3.32 -19.59 -4.84
C GLY A 244 -2.28 -19.71 -3.74
N GLU A 245 -1.03 -19.43 -4.07
CA GLU A 245 0.10 -19.57 -3.14
C GLU A 245 0.88 -18.27 -3.05
N ILE A 246 1.17 -17.85 -1.82
CA ILE A 246 2.03 -16.71 -1.52
C ILE A 246 3.17 -17.19 -0.62
N THR A 247 4.40 -16.94 -1.03
CA THR A 247 5.58 -17.09 -0.17
C THR A 247 5.89 -15.74 0.45
N LEU A 248 5.68 -15.60 1.76
CA LEU A 248 6.09 -14.44 2.54
C LEU A 248 7.59 -14.53 2.86
N HIS A 249 8.38 -13.58 2.35
CA HIS A 249 9.82 -13.47 2.60
C HIS A 249 10.14 -12.58 3.79
N SER A 250 9.31 -11.55 4.03
CA SER A 250 9.36 -10.71 5.22
C SER A 250 7.96 -10.17 5.53
N LEU A 251 7.62 -10.14 6.82
CA LEU A 251 6.51 -9.35 7.33
C LEU A 251 6.95 -8.66 8.62
N GLU A 252 7.31 -7.39 8.49
CA GLU A 252 7.87 -6.57 9.55
C GLU A 252 6.88 -5.49 9.97
N ILE A 253 6.78 -5.20 11.27
CA ILE A 253 5.94 -4.11 11.79
C ILE A 253 6.77 -3.20 12.68
N ARG A 254 6.80 -1.91 12.33
CA ARG A 254 7.56 -0.87 13.04
C ARG A 254 6.62 0.21 13.55
N ALA A 255 6.88 0.78 14.72
CA ALA A 255 6.13 1.92 15.24
C ALA A 255 6.75 3.23 14.82
N GLU A 256 5.90 4.16 14.39
CA GLU A 256 6.27 5.54 14.17
C GLU A 256 6.27 6.28 15.52
N GLY A 257 7.35 7.02 15.79
CA GLY A 257 7.55 7.73 17.05
C GLY A 257 8.96 8.26 17.20
#